data_AF-A0A419DU02-F1
#
_entry.id   AF-A0A419DU02-F1
#
_cell.length_a   1.000
_cell.length_b   1.000
_cell.length_c   1.000
_cell.angle_alpha   90.00
_cell.angle_beta   90.00
_cell.angle_gamma   90.00
#
_symmetry.space_group_name_H-M   'P 1'
#
loop_
_entity.id
_entity.type
_entity.pdbx_description
1 polymer ?
#
loop_
_entity_poly.entity_id
_entity_poly.type
_entity_poly.pdbx_seq_one_letter_code
_entity_poly.pdbx_strand_id
1 'polypeptide(L)'
;MREHLGFLKLSSAVVKIAAWIFLFLGAIGGLSILLGFSPSGQPRWMGLFVLAIYAFLFFFLFVIAKIADLMTKIINEIKKE
;
A
#
# COMPACT_ATOMS: atom_id res chain seq x y z
N MET A 1 21.99 -14.62 -11.28
CA MET A 1 21.58 -14.79 -9.85
C MET A 1 21.58 -13.51 -9.00
N ARG A 2 22.42 -12.48 -9.26
CA ARG A 2 22.25 -11.13 -8.65
C ARG A 2 20.96 -10.43 -9.11
N GLU A 3 20.45 -10.79 -10.28
CA GLU A 3 19.20 -10.26 -10.84
C GLU A 3 17.95 -10.60 -10.01
N HIS A 4 17.85 -11.78 -9.41
CA HIS A 4 16.67 -12.16 -8.60
C HIS A 4 16.56 -11.33 -7.32
N LEU A 5 17.69 -10.92 -6.73
CA LEU A 5 17.73 -10.00 -5.58
C LEU A 5 17.40 -8.56 -6.00
N GLY A 6 17.85 -8.15 -7.19
CA GLY A 6 17.40 -6.92 -7.83
C GLY A 6 15.89 -6.91 -8.05
N PHE A 7 15.33 -8.02 -8.54
CA PHE A 7 13.90 -8.19 -8.79
C PHE A 7 13.07 -8.12 -7.51
N LEU A 8 13.51 -8.77 -6.42
CA LEU A 8 12.87 -8.67 -5.11
C LEU A 8 12.84 -7.22 -4.58
N LYS A 9 13.96 -6.51 -4.69
CA LYS A 9 14.05 -5.11 -4.26
C LYS A 9 13.19 -4.17 -5.12
N LEU A 10 13.14 -4.41 -6.42
CA LEU A 10 12.30 -3.65 -7.36
C LEU A 10 10.82 -3.94 -7.12
N SER A 11 10.46 -5.21 -6.87
CA SER A 11 9.08 -5.62 -6.57
C SER A 11 8.58 -4.99 -5.26
N SER A 12 9.41 -4.94 -4.21
CA SER A 12 9.09 -4.22 -2.97
C SER A 12 8.84 -2.73 -3.20
N ALA A 13 9.68 -2.08 -4.02
CA ALA A 13 9.49 -0.68 -4.37
C ALA A 13 8.18 -0.44 -5.13
N VAL A 14 7.85 -1.31 -6.10
CA VAL A 14 6.58 -1.25 -6.85
C VAL A 14 5.39 -1.44 -5.92
N VAL A 15 5.44 -2.41 -4.99
CA VAL A 15 4.36 -2.65 -4.02
C VAL A 15 4.15 -1.44 -3.10
N LYS A 16 5.23 -0.77 -2.66
CA LYS A 16 5.10 0.48 -1.89
C LYS A 16 4.45 1.58 -2.70
N ILE A 17 4.87 1.78 -3.94
CA ILE A 17 4.29 2.81 -4.83
C ILE A 17 2.81 2.52 -5.05
N ALA A 18 2.45 1.26 -5.34
CA ALA A 18 1.06 0.84 -5.48
C ALA A 18 0.27 1.12 -4.20
N ALA A 19 0.81 0.78 -3.02
CA ALA A 19 0.18 1.08 -1.74
C ALA A 19 -0.13 2.59 -1.61
N TRP A 20 0.85 3.46 -1.86
CA TRP A 20 0.66 4.91 -1.82
C TRP A 20 -0.41 5.41 -2.80
N ILE A 21 -0.49 4.85 -4.00
CA ILE A 21 -1.55 5.16 -4.99
C ILE A 21 -2.92 4.76 -4.44
N PHE A 22 -3.05 3.54 -3.87
CA PHE A 22 -4.30 3.09 -3.27
C PHE A 22 -4.70 3.97 -2.09
N LEU A 23 -3.77 4.35 -1.21
CA LEU A 23 -4.05 5.26 -0.12
C LEU A 23 -4.57 6.61 -0.64
N PHE A 24 -3.93 7.17 -1.66
CA PHE A 24 -4.31 8.46 -2.24
C PHE A 24 -5.72 8.40 -2.87
N LEU A 25 -6.01 7.36 -3.65
CA LEU A 25 -7.33 7.13 -4.23
C LEU A 25 -8.40 6.92 -3.15
N GLY A 26 -8.09 6.12 -2.13
CA GLY A 26 -8.96 5.90 -0.98
C GLY A 26 -9.23 7.17 -0.18
N ALA A 27 -8.20 8.01 -0.02
CA ALA A 27 -8.30 9.30 0.66
C ALA A 27 -9.23 10.26 -0.11
N ILE A 28 -9.00 10.44 -1.41
CA ILE A 28 -9.84 11.30 -2.26
C ILE A 28 -11.28 10.76 -2.35
N GLY A 29 -11.45 9.46 -2.55
CA GLY A 29 -12.75 8.81 -2.61
C GLY A 29 -13.50 8.94 -1.28
N GLY A 30 -12.86 8.64 -0.16
CA GLY A 30 -13.45 8.77 1.17
C GLY A 30 -13.78 10.22 1.55
N LEU A 31 -12.88 11.17 1.25
CA LEU A 31 -13.11 12.60 1.46
C LEU A 31 -14.25 13.13 0.60
N SER A 32 -14.35 12.74 -0.67
CA SER A 32 -15.44 13.18 -1.55
C SER A 32 -16.81 12.69 -1.07
N ILE A 33 -16.88 11.48 -0.49
CA ILE A 33 -18.09 10.95 0.16
C ILE A 33 -18.41 11.72 1.45
N LEU A 34 -17.41 12.00 2.30
CA LEU A 34 -17.60 12.75 3.55
C LEU A 34 -18.09 14.18 3.30
N LEU A 35 -17.54 14.85 2.29
CA LEU A 35 -17.90 16.21 1.90
C LEU A 35 -19.25 16.26 1.15
N GLY A 36 -19.85 15.10 0.84
CA GLY A 36 -21.14 15.04 0.15
C GLY A 36 -21.06 15.38 -1.34
N PHE A 37 -19.87 15.33 -1.95
CA PHE A 37 -19.69 15.47 -3.40
C PHE A 37 -20.09 14.20 -4.16
N SER A 38 -20.39 13.11 -3.45
CA SER A 38 -20.88 11.88 -4.07
C SER A 38 -22.32 12.06 -4.58
N PRO A 39 -22.57 11.91 -5.89
CA PRO A 39 -23.90 12.11 -6.48
C PRO A 39 -24.92 11.02 -6.10
N SER A 40 -24.50 10.02 -5.34
CA SER A 40 -25.24 8.77 -5.13
C SER A 40 -26.14 8.75 -3.89
N GLY A 41 -26.36 9.89 -3.21
CA GLY A 41 -27.24 9.98 -2.03
C GLY A 41 -26.78 9.13 -0.83
N GLN A 42 -25.53 8.64 -0.86
CA GLN A 42 -24.98 7.79 0.19
C GLN A 42 -24.79 8.56 1.51
N PRO A 43 -24.99 7.91 2.67
CA PRO A 43 -24.73 8.52 3.97
C PRO A 43 -23.26 8.99 4.06
N ARG A 44 -23.02 10.24 4.49
CA ARG A 44 -21.64 10.80 4.58
C ARG A 44 -20.70 9.95 5.44
N TRP A 45 -21.22 9.32 6.50
CA TRP A 45 -20.48 8.39 7.37
C TRP A 45 -19.91 7.17 6.64
N MET A 46 -20.47 6.81 5.47
CA MET A 46 -19.91 5.75 4.60
C MET A 46 -18.48 6.10 4.16
N GLY A 47 -18.13 7.38 4.03
CA GLY A 47 -16.78 7.82 3.69
C GLY A 47 -15.74 7.49 4.76
N LEU A 48 -16.12 7.44 6.05
CA LEU A 48 -15.24 6.97 7.13
C LEU A 48 -14.93 5.48 6.98
N PHE A 49 -15.93 4.66 6.62
CA PHE A 49 -15.71 3.24 6.33
C PHE A 49 -14.79 3.04 5.12
N VAL A 50 -15.00 3.80 4.05
CA VAL A 50 -14.12 3.77 2.87
C VAL A 50 -12.69 4.15 3.26
N LEU A 51 -12.48 5.22 4.01
CA LEU A 51 -11.16 5.60 4.51
C LEU A 51 -10.51 4.51 5.36
N ALA A 52 -11.26 3.91 6.28
CA ALA A 52 -10.76 2.84 7.16
C ALA A 52 -10.31 1.61 6.35
N ILE A 53 -11.11 1.18 5.38
CA ILE A 53 -10.79 0.03 4.52
C ILE A 53 -9.54 0.30 3.68
N TYR A 54 -9.45 1.48 3.05
CA TYR A 54 -8.29 1.83 2.23
C TYR A 54 -7.03 2.05 3.06
N ALA A 55 -7.14 2.62 4.27
CA ALA A 55 -6.02 2.73 5.20
C ALA A 55 -5.54 1.35 5.66
N PHE A 56 -6.46 0.42 5.93
CA PHE A 56 -6.12 -0.97 6.27
C PHE A 56 -5.42 -1.68 5.12
N LEU A 57 -5.93 -1.56 3.88
CA LEU A 57 -5.29 -2.12 2.68
C LEU A 57 -3.89 -1.53 2.45
N PHE A 58 -3.74 -0.22 2.62
CA PHE A 58 -2.42 0.44 2.55
C PHE A 58 -1.46 -0.17 3.56
N PHE A 59 -1.86 -0.27 4.82
CA PHE A 59 -1.03 -0.83 5.88
C PHE A 59 -0.63 -2.27 5.55
N PHE A 60 -1.57 -3.09 5.11
CA PHE A 60 -1.32 -4.48 4.72
C PHE A 60 -0.28 -4.59 3.59
N LEU A 61 -0.46 -3.83 2.50
CA LEU A 61 0.48 -3.81 1.38
C LEU A 61 1.86 -3.27 1.80
N PHE A 62 1.89 -2.27 2.67
CA PHE A 62 3.13 -1.69 3.18
C PHE A 62 3.91 -2.69 4.04
N VAL A 63 3.22 -3.46 4.89
CA VAL A 63 3.83 -4.53 5.70
C VAL A 63 4.43 -5.61 4.79
N ILE A 64 3.72 -6.04 3.74
CA ILE A 64 4.24 -7.02 2.77
C ILE A 64 5.53 -6.51 2.13
N ALA A 65 5.55 -5.26 1.66
CA ALA A 65 6.76 -4.69 1.08
C ALA A 65 7.92 -4.62 2.07
N LYS A 66 7.64 -4.32 3.35
CA LYS A 66 8.64 -4.34 4.42
C LYS A 66 9.19 -5.73 4.68
N ILE A 67 8.36 -6.78 4.65
CA ILE A 67 8.80 -8.16 4.77
C ILE A 67 9.71 -8.54 3.59
N ALA A 68 9.34 -8.17 2.36
CA ALA A 68 10.16 -8.41 1.17
C ALA A 68 11.54 -7.71 1.25
N ASP A 69 11.58 -6.47 1.74
CA ASP A 69 12.84 -5.76 2.01
C ASP A 69 13.69 -6.50 3.07
N LEU A 70 13.06 -6.97 4.15
CA LEU A 70 13.75 -7.67 5.23
C LEU A 70 14.35 -8.98 4.73
N MET A 71 13.59 -9.77 3.95
CA MET A 71 14.08 -10.99 3.30
C MET A 71 15.27 -10.68 2.39
N THR A 72 15.19 -9.61 1.60
CA THR A 72 16.29 -9.20 0.70
C THR A 72 17.55 -8.82 1.49
N LYS A 73 17.40 -8.16 2.65
CA LYS A 73 18.53 -7.88 3.55
C LYS A 73 19.14 -9.16 4.11
N ILE A 74 18.33 -10.05 4.68
CA ILE A 74 18.79 -11.32 5.27
C ILE A 74 19.56 -12.14 4.23
N ILE A 75 19.04 -12.28 3.00
CA ILE A 75 19.73 -13.03 1.94
C ILE A 75 21.07 -12.39 1.57
N ASN A 76 21.15 -11.06 1.52
CA ASN A 76 22.41 -10.37 1.23
C ASN A 76 23.43 -10.50 2.37
N GLU A 77 22.97 -10.50 3.63
CA GLU A 77 23.83 -10.68 4.81
C GLU A 77 24.44 -12.10 4.80
N ILE A 78 23.59 -13.12 4.64
CA ILE A 78 24.01 -14.54 4.60
C ILE A 78 24.97 -14.82 3.44
N LYS A 79 24.80 -14.16 2.30
CA LYS A 79 25.65 -14.37 1.12
C LYS A 79 26.97 -13.60 1.15
N LYS A 80 27.17 -12.75 2.15
CA LYS A 80 28.38 -11.94 2.33
C LYS A 80 29.39 -12.64 3.24
N GLU A 81 28.91 -13.56 4.10
CA GLU A 81 29.69 -14.65 4.68
C GLU A 81 29.91 -15.79 3.66
#